data_AF-A0A5M3W374-F1
#
_entry.id   AF-A0A5M3W374-F1
#
_cell.length_a   1.000
_cell.length_b   1.000
_cell.length_c   1.000
_cell.angle_alpha   90.00
_cell.angle_beta   90.00
_cell.angle_gamma   90.00
#
_symmetry.space_group_name_H-M   'P 1'
#
loop_
_entity.id
_entity.type
_entity.pdbx_description
1 polymer ?
#
loop_
_entity_poly.entity_id
_entity_poly.type
_entity_poly.pdbx_seq_one_letter_code
_entity_poly.pdbx_strand_id
1 'polypeptide(L)'
;MPTLHRALAATTAGLALAIAALTAQPSPAAAAGPCPDGKVWRQARAAGDHTCVVPSAVGRRMTPLDPARHGFKFDNQFQTQVIAEVRFGGLCGGWSYAALDHFYNNRPIPTQDTLPASGSALHRYIFDRQVESIAATLDKWTELTVNPFGWRTAEFFNWGLQGFTGGRLQELRESIDAGRPVPLGLFKPTGNLLGPHHQAIAIGYDLGGYAGDFGPRQTDLKIYVLDPNFPGKISTLVPNPATLTYSYLEHPEKVWRTYFVDTRYRPRNPPAFPNPPAAPAPTTVNELILDLATGADDLRGGTDNVNATIHIGGQPPVSVPNLNRGARWIGWHTQTVRIPLPRPALATQLSGLVLSTTFGGGLGGDNWNLDLLRVRSPQGRIFFERSGSPLVRFTGDNRPFTAPLR
;
A
#
# COMPACT_ATOMS: atom_id res chain seq x y z
N MET A 1 6.72 -59.30 17.33
CA MET A 1 6.06 -60.59 17.64
C MET A 1 7.06 -61.44 18.43
N PRO A 2 6.63 -62.34 19.34
CA PRO A 2 5.26 -62.78 19.60
C PRO A 2 4.48 -61.85 20.56
N THR A 3 3.27 -62.27 20.93
CA THR A 3 2.27 -61.61 21.79
C THR A 3 1.71 -62.62 22.78
N LEU A 4 1.26 -62.20 23.98
CA LEU A 4 0.13 -62.84 24.67
C LEU A 4 -0.45 -61.99 25.83
N HIS A 5 -1.73 -62.26 26.09
CA HIS A 5 -2.78 -61.62 26.91
C HIS A 5 -2.46 -61.33 28.40
N ARG A 6 -3.04 -60.29 29.07
CA ARG A 6 -4.45 -60.15 29.57
C ARG A 6 -4.88 -61.31 30.51
N ALA A 7 -5.54 -61.14 31.66
CA ALA A 7 -6.00 -59.98 32.46
C ALA A 7 -5.93 -60.38 33.97
N LEU A 8 -6.49 -59.77 35.03
CA LEU A 8 -7.54 -58.75 35.34
C LEU A 8 -6.96 -57.72 36.35
N ALA A 9 -7.45 -56.49 36.58
CA ALA A 9 -8.77 -55.92 36.94
C ALA A 9 -9.21 -56.12 38.41
N ALA A 10 -9.10 -55.06 39.22
CA ALA A 10 -9.72 -54.88 40.54
C ALA A 10 -9.96 -53.37 40.79
N THR A 11 -11.03 -53.01 41.51
CA THR A 11 -11.54 -51.64 41.64
C THR A 11 -11.39 -51.05 43.04
N THR A 12 -11.09 -49.75 43.13
CA THR A 12 -11.54 -48.88 44.24
C THR A 12 -11.81 -47.48 43.70
N ALA A 13 -12.88 -46.84 44.19
CA ALA A 13 -13.29 -45.51 43.77
C ALA A 13 -12.71 -44.42 44.68
N GLY A 14 -12.24 -43.31 44.11
CA GLY A 14 -11.88 -42.09 44.82
C GLY A 14 -12.71 -40.92 44.33
N LEU A 15 -13.64 -40.43 45.15
CA LEU A 15 -14.58 -39.39 44.77
C LEU A 15 -13.94 -38.00 44.90
N ALA A 16 -13.87 -37.25 43.79
CA ALA A 16 -13.42 -35.86 43.79
C ALA A 16 -14.42 -34.99 43.02
N LEU A 17 -15.21 -34.18 43.74
CA LEU A 17 -16.11 -33.20 43.12
C LEU A 17 -15.31 -32.02 42.58
N ALA A 18 -15.06 -32.01 41.28
CA ALA A 18 -14.74 -30.78 40.57
C ALA A 18 -16.04 -30.02 40.30
N ILE A 19 -16.30 -28.94 41.04
CA ILE A 19 -17.45 -28.06 40.78
C ILE A 19 -17.19 -27.34 39.46
N ALA A 20 -17.83 -27.81 38.39
CA ALA A 20 -17.84 -27.13 37.11
C ALA A 20 -18.68 -25.84 37.24
N ALA A 21 -18.02 -24.74 37.58
CA ALA A 21 -18.60 -23.41 37.45
C ALA A 21 -18.77 -23.11 35.96
N LEU A 22 -19.94 -23.44 35.40
CA LEU A 22 -20.33 -22.99 34.06
C LEU A 22 -20.41 -21.47 34.07
N THR A 23 -19.33 -20.82 33.64
CA THR A 23 -19.39 -19.45 33.14
C THR A 23 -20.25 -19.49 31.88
N ALA A 24 -21.56 -19.26 32.04
CA ALA A 24 -22.46 -19.09 30.92
C ALA A 24 -21.90 -17.97 30.04
N GLN A 25 -21.39 -18.34 28.86
CA GLN A 25 -21.02 -17.34 27.86
C GLN A 25 -22.31 -16.56 27.56
N PRO A 26 -22.30 -15.21 27.64
CA PRO A 26 -23.47 -14.44 27.29
C PRO A 26 -23.84 -14.79 25.86
N SER A 27 -25.09 -15.21 25.64
CA SER A 27 -25.62 -15.47 24.31
C SER A 27 -25.28 -14.28 23.41
N PRO A 28 -24.86 -14.49 22.15
CA PRO A 28 -24.65 -13.38 21.23
C PRO A 28 -25.94 -12.56 21.19
N ALA A 29 -25.85 -11.29 21.58
CA ALA A 29 -27.01 -10.42 21.65
C ALA A 29 -27.73 -10.46 20.29
N ALA A 30 -29.03 -10.76 20.30
CA ALA A 30 -29.80 -10.84 19.08
C ALA A 30 -29.59 -9.54 18.30
N ALA A 31 -29.14 -9.66 17.04
CA ALA A 31 -28.74 -8.51 16.23
C ALA A 31 -29.88 -7.48 16.24
N ALA A 32 -29.57 -6.27 16.71
CA ALA A 32 -30.59 -5.24 16.89
C ALA A 32 -31.32 -5.02 15.56
N GLY A 33 -32.64 -4.81 15.63
CA GLY A 33 -33.41 -4.43 14.45
C GLY A 33 -32.90 -3.10 13.87
N PRO A 34 -33.09 -2.85 12.56
CA PRO A 34 -32.76 -1.57 11.97
C PRO A 34 -33.48 -0.43 12.72
N CYS A 35 -32.85 0.74 12.76
CA CYS A 35 -33.51 1.92 13.32
C CYS A 35 -34.76 2.30 12.50
N PRO A 36 -35.75 2.96 13.13
CA PRO A 36 -36.83 3.61 12.41
C PRO A 36 -36.31 4.61 11.38
N ASP A 37 -37.09 4.84 10.32
CA ASP A 37 -36.74 5.67 9.17
C ASP A 37 -36.12 7.03 9.55
N GLY A 38 -35.08 7.44 8.81
CA GLY A 38 -34.32 8.66 9.06
C GLY A 38 -33.42 8.64 10.31
N LYS A 39 -33.29 7.51 11.02
CA LYS A 39 -32.39 7.34 12.19
C LYS A 39 -31.34 6.26 11.95
N VAL A 40 -30.27 6.32 12.76
CA VAL A 40 -29.14 5.40 12.74
C VAL A 40 -28.69 5.05 14.17
N TRP A 41 -28.06 3.90 14.38
CA TRP A 41 -27.36 3.61 15.65
C TRP A 41 -26.25 4.63 15.92
N ARG A 42 -26.08 5.07 17.17
CA ARG A 42 -25.00 5.99 17.58
C ARG A 42 -23.61 5.39 17.38
N GLN A 43 -23.49 4.09 17.58
CA GLN A 43 -22.33 3.27 17.22
C GLN A 43 -22.82 2.03 16.48
N ALA A 44 -22.33 1.77 15.27
CA ALA A 44 -22.77 0.63 14.47
C ALA A 44 -22.15 -0.70 14.93
N ARG A 45 -20.94 -0.67 15.50
CA ARG A 45 -20.20 -1.85 15.96
C ARG A 45 -21.04 -2.77 16.87
N ALA A 46 -20.80 -4.07 16.82
CA ALA A 46 -21.57 -5.07 17.59
C ALA A 46 -21.57 -4.86 19.12
N ALA A 47 -20.47 -4.35 19.71
CA ALA A 47 -20.38 -3.98 21.12
C ALA A 47 -20.57 -2.46 21.33
N GLY A 48 -21.59 -1.88 20.67
CA GLY A 48 -21.82 -0.45 20.57
C GLY A 48 -23.06 0.05 21.31
N ASP A 49 -23.15 1.37 21.47
CA ASP A 49 -24.43 2.03 21.76
C ASP A 49 -25.34 1.99 20.52
N HIS A 50 -26.22 0.98 20.46
CA HIS A 50 -27.26 0.82 19.43
C HIS A 50 -28.47 1.74 19.63
N THR A 51 -28.39 2.78 20.47
CA THR A 51 -29.44 3.81 20.55
C THR A 51 -29.64 4.48 19.19
N CYS A 52 -30.88 4.50 18.69
CA CYS A 52 -31.25 5.14 17.44
C CYS A 52 -31.32 6.67 17.59
N VAL A 53 -30.45 7.37 16.88
CA VAL A 53 -30.30 8.83 16.86
C VAL A 53 -30.49 9.39 15.45
N VAL A 54 -30.71 10.70 15.34
CA VAL A 54 -30.59 11.39 14.04
C VAL A 54 -29.12 11.36 13.57
N PRO A 55 -28.82 11.24 12.26
CA PRO A 55 -27.46 11.07 11.76
C PRO A 55 -26.46 12.14 12.23
N SER A 56 -26.89 13.39 12.32
CA SER A 56 -26.06 14.52 12.76
C SER A 56 -25.62 14.41 14.22
N ALA A 57 -26.33 13.64 15.05
CA ALA A 57 -25.98 13.36 16.45
C ALA A 57 -24.99 12.18 16.62
N VAL A 58 -24.60 11.53 15.53
CA VAL A 58 -23.41 10.65 15.47
C VAL A 58 -22.14 11.51 15.40
N GLY A 59 -22.20 12.57 14.57
CA GLY A 59 -21.07 13.44 14.27
C GLY A 59 -19.96 12.76 13.47
N ARG A 60 -18.87 13.49 13.23
CA ARG A 60 -17.66 12.96 12.59
C ARG A 60 -17.02 11.87 13.46
N ARG A 61 -16.73 10.72 12.85
CA ARG A 61 -15.97 9.61 13.43
C ARG A 61 -14.62 9.46 12.73
N MET A 62 -13.57 9.22 13.49
CA MET A 62 -12.22 8.95 13.02
C MET A 62 -11.62 7.80 13.84
N THR A 63 -10.75 7.02 13.19
CA THR A 63 -9.93 5.99 13.83
C THR A 63 -8.61 6.61 14.34
N PRO A 64 -7.82 5.88 15.16
CA PRO A 64 -6.50 6.36 15.63
C PRO A 64 -5.40 6.49 14.55
N LEU A 65 -5.69 6.16 13.28
CA LEU A 65 -4.69 6.20 12.21
C LEU A 65 -4.45 7.64 11.74
N ASP A 66 -3.41 8.25 12.31
CA ASP A 66 -2.80 9.51 11.85
C ASP A 66 -2.00 9.30 10.54
N PRO A 67 -2.38 9.93 9.40
CA PRO A 67 -1.66 9.83 8.14
C PRO A 67 -0.18 10.26 8.20
N ALA A 68 0.18 11.22 9.06
CA ALA A 68 1.55 11.72 9.16
C ALA A 68 2.49 10.75 9.89
N ARG A 69 1.92 9.79 10.64
CA ARG A 69 2.65 8.75 11.41
C ARG A 69 2.56 7.37 10.80
N HIS A 70 1.48 7.06 10.08
CA HIS A 70 1.17 5.70 9.60
C HIS A 70 0.95 5.61 8.08
N GLY A 71 1.09 6.72 7.34
CA GLY A 71 1.19 6.70 5.88
C GLY A 71 2.66 6.72 5.43
N PHE A 72 2.97 6.04 4.32
CA PHE A 72 4.27 6.20 3.66
C PHE A 72 4.39 7.62 3.08
N LYS A 73 5.62 8.11 2.91
CA LYS A 73 5.90 9.50 2.48
C LYS A 73 6.18 9.66 0.99
N PHE A 74 6.24 8.56 0.24
CA PHE A 74 6.37 8.54 -1.22
C PHE A 74 5.01 8.35 -1.90
N ASP A 75 4.85 8.98 -3.06
CA ASP A 75 3.70 8.77 -3.96
C ASP A 75 3.73 7.37 -4.58
N ASN A 76 2.58 6.77 -4.78
CA ASN A 76 2.35 5.40 -5.24
C ASN A 76 2.56 5.23 -6.77
N GLN A 77 3.57 5.87 -7.32
CA GLN A 77 3.93 5.84 -8.75
C GLN A 77 4.70 4.57 -9.16
N PHE A 78 4.47 3.43 -8.49
CA PHE A 78 5.06 2.16 -8.90
C PHE A 78 4.60 1.77 -10.31
N GLN A 79 5.51 1.19 -11.09
CA GLN A 79 5.23 0.74 -12.44
C GLN A 79 5.62 -0.73 -12.53
N THR A 80 4.62 -1.60 -12.45
CA THR A 80 4.82 -3.02 -12.12
C THR A 80 4.17 -3.91 -13.16
N GLN A 81 5.01 -4.68 -13.87
CA GLN A 81 4.58 -5.80 -14.69
C GLN A 81 4.47 -7.04 -13.79
N VAL A 82 3.28 -7.60 -13.64
CA VAL A 82 3.03 -8.71 -12.68
C VAL A 82 3.18 -10.07 -13.37
N ILE A 83 2.42 -10.32 -14.45
CA ILE A 83 2.52 -11.48 -15.33
C ILE A 83 2.20 -11.01 -16.77
N ALA A 84 2.86 -11.58 -17.78
CA ALA A 84 2.52 -11.49 -19.22
C ALA A 84 1.86 -10.17 -19.67
N GLU A 85 2.68 -9.12 -19.84
CA GLU A 85 2.27 -7.77 -20.29
C GLU A 85 1.27 -6.99 -19.40
N VAL A 86 0.59 -7.62 -18.44
CA VAL A 86 -0.29 -6.93 -17.49
C VAL A 86 0.53 -6.01 -16.58
N ARG A 87 0.37 -4.70 -16.82
CA ARG A 87 0.91 -3.63 -15.99
C ARG A 87 -0.15 -3.13 -15.02
N PHE A 88 0.18 -3.07 -13.74
CA PHE A 88 -0.57 -2.31 -12.75
C PHE A 88 0.08 -0.93 -12.57
N GLY A 89 -0.73 0.12 -12.63
CA GLY A 89 -0.33 1.48 -12.30
C GLY A 89 -0.43 1.69 -10.79
N GLY A 90 0.72 1.66 -10.11
CA GLY A 90 0.81 1.71 -8.65
C GLY A 90 0.66 0.34 -7.97
N LEU A 91 1.00 0.32 -6.67
CA LEU A 91 0.79 -0.80 -5.74
C LEU A 91 -0.15 -0.33 -4.62
N CYS A 92 -1.30 0.24 -4.99
CA CYS A 92 -2.23 0.93 -4.08
C CYS A 92 -2.76 0.04 -2.94
N GLY A 93 -3.09 -1.21 -3.23
CA GLY A 93 -3.51 -2.21 -2.25
C GLY A 93 -2.36 -2.69 -1.37
N GLY A 94 -1.18 -2.90 -1.96
CA GLY A 94 0.02 -3.27 -1.23
C GLY A 94 0.50 -2.20 -0.26
N TRP A 95 0.44 -0.93 -0.68
CA TRP A 95 0.67 0.25 0.15
C TRP A 95 -0.34 0.30 1.29
N SER A 96 -1.63 0.13 0.98
CA SER A 96 -2.72 0.18 1.97
C SER A 96 -2.59 -0.93 3.02
N TYR A 97 -2.34 -2.16 2.58
CA TYR A 97 -2.10 -3.31 3.46
C TYR A 97 -0.86 -3.10 4.32
N ALA A 98 0.28 -2.70 3.73
CA ALA A 98 1.53 -2.51 4.47
C ALA A 98 1.45 -1.34 5.49
N ALA A 99 0.76 -0.25 5.16
CA ALA A 99 0.52 0.86 6.09
C ALA A 99 -0.34 0.41 7.29
N LEU A 100 -1.37 -0.40 7.04
CA LEU A 100 -2.16 -1.02 8.10
C LEU A 100 -1.37 -2.06 8.91
N ASP A 101 -0.45 -2.81 8.29
CA ASP A 101 0.43 -3.74 8.99
C ASP A 101 1.31 -3.01 10.01
N HIS A 102 1.89 -1.87 9.63
CA HIS A 102 2.63 -1.00 10.54
C HIS A 102 1.74 -0.47 11.69
N PHE A 103 0.54 0.03 11.38
CA PHE A 103 -0.43 0.51 12.37
C PHE A 103 -0.85 -0.59 13.37
N TYR A 104 -1.37 -1.73 12.89
CA TYR A 104 -1.92 -2.79 13.75
C TYR A 104 -0.85 -3.55 14.57
N ASN A 105 0.41 -3.54 14.15
CA ASN A 105 1.53 -4.10 14.93
C ASN A 105 2.25 -3.04 15.79
N ASN A 106 1.78 -1.80 15.83
CA ASN A 106 2.42 -0.65 16.52
C ASN A 106 3.90 -0.49 16.13
N ARG A 107 4.22 -0.64 14.83
CA ARG A 107 5.58 -0.52 14.28
C ARG A 107 5.74 0.80 13.51
N PRO A 108 6.78 1.62 13.78
CA PRO A 108 7.04 2.83 13.01
C PRO A 108 7.08 2.54 11.51
N ILE A 109 6.38 3.35 10.71
CA ILE A 109 6.43 3.24 9.26
C ILE A 109 7.77 3.80 8.73
N PRO A 110 8.33 3.26 7.64
CA PRO A 110 9.60 3.74 7.10
C PRO A 110 9.53 5.22 6.72
N THR A 111 10.51 6.01 7.17
CA THR A 111 10.55 7.47 6.96
C THR A 111 10.99 7.87 5.55
N GLN A 112 11.19 6.90 4.65
CA GLN A 112 11.58 7.11 3.27
C GLN A 112 10.50 7.89 2.49
N ASP A 113 10.94 8.94 1.81
CA ASP A 113 10.17 9.90 1.01
C ASP A 113 10.25 9.65 -0.51
N THR A 114 11.22 8.84 -0.96
CA THR A 114 11.36 8.41 -2.36
C THR A 114 10.67 7.06 -2.61
N LEU A 115 10.24 6.81 -3.84
CA LEU A 115 9.68 5.50 -4.23
C LEU A 115 10.71 4.38 -3.95
N PRO A 116 10.31 3.25 -3.30
CA PRO A 116 11.19 2.11 -3.10
C PRO A 116 11.58 1.44 -4.43
N ALA A 117 12.87 1.48 -4.78
CA ALA A 117 13.40 0.84 -5.99
C ALA A 117 13.02 -0.65 -6.08
N SER A 118 12.81 -1.13 -7.31
CA SER A 118 12.47 -2.53 -7.59
C SER A 118 13.49 -3.51 -7.01
N GLY A 119 13.00 -4.62 -6.45
CA GLY A 119 13.81 -5.62 -5.74
C GLY A 119 14.24 -5.25 -4.30
N SER A 120 14.11 -3.98 -3.89
CA SER A 120 14.36 -3.57 -2.49
C SER A 120 13.42 -4.30 -1.51
N ALA A 121 13.82 -4.41 -0.24
CA ALA A 121 13.03 -5.11 0.77
C ALA A 121 11.63 -4.51 0.94
N LEU A 122 11.53 -3.17 0.95
CA LEU A 122 10.26 -2.46 1.07
C LEU A 122 9.39 -2.58 -0.19
N HIS A 123 9.99 -2.48 -1.40
CA HIS A 123 9.26 -2.76 -2.65
C HIS A 123 8.70 -4.18 -2.66
N ARG A 124 9.49 -5.19 -2.30
CA ARG A 124 9.04 -6.58 -2.28
C ARG A 124 7.91 -6.81 -1.28
N TYR A 125 8.01 -6.26 -0.07
CA TYR A 125 6.92 -6.38 0.91
C TYR A 125 5.61 -5.72 0.43
N ILE A 126 5.69 -4.51 -0.15
CA ILE A 126 4.52 -3.83 -0.74
C ILE A 126 3.95 -4.63 -1.91
N PHE A 127 4.80 -5.19 -2.79
CA PHE A 127 4.38 -6.05 -3.90
C PHE A 127 3.68 -7.33 -3.42
N ASP A 128 4.26 -8.04 -2.46
CA ASP A 128 3.67 -9.26 -1.87
C ASP A 128 2.27 -8.98 -1.30
N ARG A 129 2.11 -7.83 -0.63
CA ARG A 129 0.82 -7.39 -0.08
C ARG A 129 -0.15 -6.88 -1.14
N GLN A 130 0.31 -6.40 -2.30
CA GLN A 130 -0.55 -6.07 -3.44
C GLN A 130 -1.12 -7.32 -4.11
N VAL A 131 -0.31 -8.38 -4.23
CA VAL A 131 -0.78 -9.69 -4.71
C VAL A 131 -1.81 -10.26 -3.73
N GLU A 132 -1.54 -10.19 -2.42
CA GLU A 132 -2.47 -10.64 -1.39
C GLU A 132 -3.78 -9.83 -1.38
N SER A 133 -3.73 -8.50 -1.54
CA SER A 133 -4.94 -7.66 -1.55
C SER A 133 -5.83 -7.92 -2.77
N ILE A 134 -5.24 -8.16 -3.96
CA ILE A 134 -6.00 -8.55 -5.16
C ILE A 134 -6.59 -9.94 -4.98
N ALA A 135 -5.78 -10.94 -4.59
CA ALA A 135 -6.23 -12.32 -4.42
C ALA A 135 -7.34 -12.45 -3.36
N ALA A 136 -7.24 -11.70 -2.26
CA ALA A 136 -8.27 -11.67 -1.22
C ALA A 136 -9.60 -11.05 -1.67
N THR A 137 -9.62 -10.20 -2.70
CA THR A 137 -10.78 -9.39 -3.11
C THR A 137 -11.26 -9.64 -4.55
N LEU A 138 -10.71 -10.65 -5.23
CA LEU A 138 -10.98 -10.95 -6.65
C LEU A 138 -12.47 -11.16 -6.98
N ASP A 139 -13.25 -11.75 -6.06
CA ASP A 139 -14.70 -11.91 -6.21
C ASP A 139 -15.44 -10.56 -6.24
N LYS A 140 -15.00 -9.57 -5.45
CA LYS A 140 -15.58 -8.22 -5.42
C LYS A 140 -15.25 -7.43 -6.70
N TRP A 141 -14.04 -7.57 -7.22
CA TRP A 141 -13.69 -7.01 -8.54
C TRP A 141 -14.48 -7.68 -9.67
N THR A 142 -14.71 -8.99 -9.58
CA THR A 142 -15.52 -9.75 -10.56
C THR A 142 -16.99 -9.33 -10.50
N GLU A 143 -17.58 -9.30 -9.30
CA GLU A 143 -18.97 -8.90 -9.04
C GLU A 143 -19.33 -7.54 -9.64
N LEU A 144 -18.41 -6.57 -9.54
CA LEU A 144 -18.55 -5.21 -10.05
C LEU A 144 -18.22 -5.08 -11.56
N THR A 145 -17.48 -6.02 -12.13
CA THR A 145 -17.17 -6.05 -13.58
C THR A 145 -18.38 -6.50 -14.41
N VAL A 146 -19.29 -7.32 -13.85
CA VAL A 146 -20.48 -7.83 -14.55
C VAL A 146 -21.56 -6.75 -14.65
N ASN A 147 -21.37 -5.81 -15.58
CA ASN A 147 -22.26 -4.68 -15.86
C ASN A 147 -22.56 -4.46 -17.37
N PRO A 148 -22.94 -5.50 -18.15
CA PRO A 148 -23.29 -5.34 -19.56
C PRO A 148 -24.36 -4.25 -19.75
N PHE A 149 -24.17 -3.41 -20.77
CA PHE A 149 -25.03 -2.24 -21.08
C PHE A 149 -25.24 -1.24 -19.92
N GLY A 150 -24.44 -1.32 -18.86
CA GLY A 150 -24.55 -0.43 -17.69
C GLY A 150 -25.73 -0.70 -16.75
N TRP A 151 -26.46 -1.81 -16.94
CA TRP A 151 -27.73 -2.12 -16.25
C TRP A 151 -27.69 -2.11 -14.71
N ARG A 152 -26.54 -2.38 -14.09
CA ARG A 152 -26.34 -2.43 -12.62
C ARG A 152 -25.67 -1.17 -12.07
N THR A 153 -25.57 -0.11 -12.88
CA THR A 153 -24.92 1.16 -12.50
C THR A 153 -25.55 1.79 -11.25
N ALA A 154 -26.88 1.84 -11.16
CA ALA A 154 -27.58 2.38 -9.99
C ALA A 154 -27.47 1.46 -8.77
N GLU A 155 -27.57 0.14 -8.97
CA GLU A 155 -27.38 -0.88 -7.92
C GLU A 155 -26.00 -0.73 -7.24
N PHE A 156 -24.94 -0.72 -8.02
CA PHE A 156 -23.57 -0.56 -7.52
C PHE A 156 -23.36 0.76 -6.81
N PHE A 157 -23.86 1.88 -7.36
CA PHE A 157 -23.78 3.18 -6.70
C PHE A 157 -24.49 3.14 -5.33
N ASN A 158 -25.70 2.58 -5.28
CA ASN A 158 -26.50 2.48 -4.06
C ASN A 158 -25.86 1.57 -3.00
N TRP A 159 -25.14 0.50 -3.36
CA TRP A 159 -24.43 -0.33 -2.37
C TRP A 159 -23.46 0.46 -1.49
N GLY A 160 -22.80 1.50 -2.03
CA GLY A 160 -21.91 2.40 -1.27
C GLY A 160 -22.64 3.38 -0.34
N LEU A 161 -23.95 3.58 -0.54
CA LEU A 161 -24.82 4.45 0.26
C LEU A 161 -25.58 3.67 1.34
N GLN A 162 -25.90 2.41 1.10
CA GLN A 162 -26.78 1.60 1.93
C GLN A 162 -26.21 1.41 3.36
N GLY A 163 -26.91 1.94 4.36
CA GLY A 163 -26.46 1.98 5.76
C GLY A 163 -26.94 0.83 6.65
N PHE A 164 -27.65 -0.15 6.08
CA PHE A 164 -28.27 -1.28 6.77
C PHE A 164 -28.26 -2.56 5.90
N THR A 165 -28.68 -3.69 6.49
CA THR A 165 -28.81 -5.01 5.86
C THR A 165 -27.59 -5.46 5.03
N GLY A 166 -26.38 -5.16 5.51
CA GLY A 166 -25.12 -5.56 4.86
C GLY A 166 -24.62 -4.61 3.75
N GLY A 167 -25.19 -3.40 3.65
CA GLY A 167 -24.68 -2.37 2.75
C GLY A 167 -23.29 -1.85 3.13
N ARG A 168 -22.53 -1.29 2.17
CA ARG A 168 -21.11 -0.93 2.37
C ARG A 168 -20.91 0.21 3.36
N LEU A 169 -21.90 1.10 3.51
CA LEU A 169 -21.87 2.12 4.56
C LEU A 169 -22.07 1.49 5.96
N GLN A 170 -22.84 0.40 6.08
CA GLN A 170 -22.92 -0.35 7.34
C GLN A 170 -21.55 -0.97 7.69
N GLU A 171 -20.96 -1.74 6.77
CA GLU A 171 -19.65 -2.40 6.95
C GLU A 171 -18.55 -1.39 7.34
N LEU A 172 -18.54 -0.23 6.69
CA LEU A 172 -17.59 0.85 6.95
C LEU A 172 -17.77 1.40 8.37
N ARG A 173 -19.01 1.76 8.74
CA ARG A 173 -19.30 2.33 10.06
C ARG A 173 -19.00 1.35 11.19
N GLU A 174 -19.32 0.06 11.02
CA GLU A 174 -18.99 -0.99 12.00
C GLU A 174 -17.48 -1.14 12.24
N SER A 175 -16.64 -0.87 11.23
CA SER A 175 -15.19 -0.86 11.38
C SER A 175 -14.70 0.44 12.04
N ILE A 176 -15.13 1.60 11.54
CA ILE A 176 -14.69 2.91 12.05
C ILE A 176 -15.13 3.12 13.50
N ASP A 177 -16.36 2.78 13.88
CA ASP A 177 -16.86 2.89 15.27
C ASP A 177 -16.17 1.89 16.22
N ALA A 178 -15.60 0.81 15.69
CA ALA A 178 -14.71 -0.10 16.42
C ALA A 178 -13.25 0.38 16.46
N GLY A 179 -12.94 1.57 15.95
CA GLY A 179 -11.59 2.15 15.90
C GLY A 179 -10.67 1.52 14.84
N ARG A 180 -11.22 0.69 13.94
CA ARG A 180 -10.46 -0.10 12.96
C ARG A 180 -10.44 0.59 11.58
N PRO A 181 -9.33 1.20 11.15
CA PRO A 181 -9.16 1.62 9.76
C PRO A 181 -9.14 0.38 8.84
N VAL A 182 -9.73 0.51 7.65
CA VAL A 182 -10.04 -0.62 6.76
C VAL A 182 -9.76 -0.26 5.30
N PRO A 183 -9.19 -1.17 4.47
CA PRO A 183 -9.03 -0.87 3.05
C PRO A 183 -10.40 -0.75 2.35
N LEU A 184 -10.46 0.12 1.35
CA LEU A 184 -11.54 0.18 0.38
C LEU A 184 -11.01 -0.26 -0.99
N GLY A 185 -11.78 -1.08 -1.70
CA GLY A 185 -11.65 -1.21 -3.15
C GLY A 185 -12.49 -0.14 -3.83
N LEU A 186 -11.90 0.64 -4.72
CA LEU A 186 -12.51 1.80 -5.39
C LEU A 186 -12.66 1.50 -6.88
N PHE A 187 -13.91 1.29 -7.32
CA PHE A 187 -14.21 0.75 -8.65
C PHE A 187 -14.39 1.87 -9.70
N LYS A 188 -13.87 1.69 -10.92
CA LYS A 188 -13.96 2.70 -11.99
C LYS A 188 -15.25 2.55 -12.79
N PRO A 189 -15.94 3.65 -13.19
CA PRO A 189 -17.09 3.57 -14.10
C PRO A 189 -16.82 2.91 -15.46
N THR A 190 -15.57 2.90 -15.91
CA THR A 190 -15.11 2.43 -17.23
C THR A 190 -13.96 1.42 -17.14
N GLY A 191 -13.85 0.68 -16.02
CA GLY A 191 -12.81 -0.34 -15.85
C GLY A 191 -13.22 -1.73 -16.36
N ASN A 192 -12.22 -2.57 -16.64
CA ASN A 192 -12.37 -4.03 -16.69
C ASN A 192 -11.81 -4.65 -15.40
N LEU A 193 -11.94 -5.97 -15.24
CA LEU A 193 -11.53 -6.74 -14.06
C LEU A 193 -10.12 -6.41 -13.51
N LEU A 194 -9.18 -6.00 -14.37
CA LEU A 194 -7.79 -5.75 -14.02
C LEU A 194 -7.42 -4.26 -13.92
N GLY A 195 -8.31 -3.33 -14.29
CA GLY A 195 -7.98 -1.90 -14.19
C GLY A 195 -8.96 -0.93 -14.87
N PRO A 196 -8.82 0.39 -14.61
CA PRO A 196 -7.82 1.03 -13.76
C PRO A 196 -8.38 1.33 -12.35
N HIS A 197 -8.80 0.28 -11.64
CA HIS A 197 -9.32 0.34 -10.27
C HIS A 197 -8.24 0.77 -9.26
N HIS A 198 -8.68 1.18 -8.07
CA HIS A 198 -7.81 1.76 -7.05
C HIS A 198 -8.10 1.20 -5.65
N GLN A 199 -7.17 1.36 -4.72
CA GLN A 199 -7.33 0.98 -3.32
C GLN A 199 -6.80 2.08 -2.40
N ALA A 200 -7.52 2.34 -1.30
CA ALA A 200 -7.17 3.34 -0.28
C ALA A 200 -7.59 2.84 1.12
N ILE A 201 -7.26 3.55 2.20
CA ILE A 201 -7.68 3.19 3.56
C ILE A 201 -8.79 4.14 4.03
N ALA A 202 -9.97 3.63 4.39
CA ALA A 202 -10.95 4.38 5.15
C ALA A 202 -10.47 4.56 6.60
N ILE A 203 -10.37 5.83 7.03
CA ILE A 203 -9.91 6.22 8.37
C ILE A 203 -10.98 6.95 9.18
N GLY A 204 -12.12 7.32 8.57
CA GLY A 204 -13.25 7.95 9.25
C GLY A 204 -14.47 8.17 8.36
N TYR A 205 -15.55 8.69 8.95
CA TYR A 205 -16.74 9.15 8.22
C TYR A 205 -17.42 10.35 8.91
N ASP A 206 -18.26 11.07 8.18
CA ASP A 206 -19.27 12.00 8.68
C ASP A 206 -20.56 11.77 7.88
N LEU A 207 -21.70 11.65 8.56
CA LEU A 207 -23.00 11.41 7.90
C LEU A 207 -23.71 12.71 7.52
N GLY A 208 -23.38 13.84 8.17
CA GLY A 208 -24.24 15.02 8.16
C GLY A 208 -25.68 14.65 8.53
N GLY A 209 -26.64 14.83 7.61
CA GLY A 209 -28.03 14.42 7.76
C GLY A 209 -28.41 13.06 7.14
N TYR A 210 -27.46 12.26 6.62
CA TYR A 210 -27.76 11.05 5.87
C TYR A 210 -27.95 9.79 6.73
N ALA A 211 -29.07 9.07 6.56
CA ALA A 211 -29.38 7.88 7.35
C ALA A 211 -28.98 6.55 6.68
N GLY A 212 -28.47 6.56 5.45
CA GLY A 212 -28.15 5.32 4.71
C GLY A 212 -29.35 4.68 3.99
N ASP A 213 -30.40 5.48 3.77
CA ASP A 213 -31.77 5.13 3.41
C ASP A 213 -32.16 5.49 1.96
N PHE A 214 -31.18 5.88 1.15
CA PHE A 214 -31.36 6.52 -0.17
C PHE A 214 -32.21 7.81 -0.19
N GLY A 215 -32.53 8.39 0.97
CA GLY A 215 -33.28 9.65 1.08
C GLY A 215 -32.54 10.86 0.49
N PRO A 216 -33.15 12.06 0.48
CA PRO A 216 -32.63 13.23 -0.23
C PRO A 216 -31.31 13.81 0.34
N ARG A 217 -30.76 13.23 1.41
CA ARG A 217 -29.53 13.69 2.10
C ARG A 217 -28.26 12.93 1.67
N GLN A 218 -28.30 12.10 0.63
CA GLN A 218 -27.14 11.29 0.18
C GLN A 218 -25.82 12.07 0.11
N THR A 219 -25.84 13.30 -0.42
CA THR A 219 -24.67 14.19 -0.58
C THR A 219 -24.05 14.71 0.72
N ASP A 220 -24.70 14.51 1.87
CA ASP A 220 -24.14 14.86 3.18
C ASP A 220 -23.04 13.88 3.62
N LEU A 221 -23.05 12.64 3.09
CA LEU A 221 -22.11 11.59 3.42
C LEU A 221 -20.68 11.93 2.98
N LYS A 222 -19.75 11.84 3.92
CA LYS A 222 -18.31 11.97 3.70
C LYS A 222 -17.60 10.75 4.27
N ILE A 223 -16.71 10.15 3.49
CA ILE A 223 -15.80 9.10 3.94
C ILE A 223 -14.38 9.67 3.87
N TYR A 224 -13.69 9.70 5.01
CA TYR A 224 -12.32 10.19 5.10
C TYR A 224 -11.37 9.04 4.78
N VAL A 225 -10.54 9.21 3.74
CA VAL A 225 -9.58 8.21 3.30
C VAL A 225 -8.14 8.71 3.35
N LEU A 226 -7.22 7.79 3.62
CA LEU A 226 -5.80 7.94 3.31
C LEU A 226 -5.56 7.22 1.97
N ASP A 227 -5.31 8.01 0.93
CA ASP A 227 -5.06 7.52 -0.44
C ASP A 227 -3.55 7.39 -0.70
N PRO A 228 -3.05 6.25 -1.20
CA PRO A 228 -1.63 6.05 -1.44
C PRO A 228 -1.05 6.98 -2.54
N ASN A 229 -1.90 7.57 -3.39
CA ASN A 229 -1.52 8.57 -4.40
C ASN A 229 -1.46 10.00 -3.83
N PHE A 230 -1.84 10.21 -2.57
CA PHE A 230 -1.83 11.52 -1.90
C PHE A 230 -1.14 11.45 -0.51
N PRO A 231 0.18 11.18 -0.46
CA PRO A 231 0.91 10.91 0.79
C PRO A 231 0.72 11.97 1.88
N GLY A 232 0.49 11.52 3.11
CA GLY A 232 0.32 12.38 4.29
C GLY A 232 -0.94 13.24 4.31
N LYS A 233 -1.81 13.17 3.29
CA LYS A 233 -3.08 13.90 3.22
C LYS A 233 -4.27 13.01 3.57
N ILE A 234 -5.39 13.65 3.89
CA ILE A 234 -6.71 13.02 3.93
C ILE A 234 -7.46 13.50 2.69
N SER A 235 -8.11 12.58 1.99
CA SER A 235 -9.10 12.90 0.96
C SER A 235 -10.50 12.57 1.47
N THR A 236 -11.50 13.31 1.01
CA THR A 236 -12.90 13.20 1.43
C THR A 236 -13.73 12.67 0.28
N LEU A 237 -14.00 11.36 0.29
CA LEU A 237 -14.84 10.69 -0.69
C LEU A 237 -16.32 11.03 -0.41
N VAL A 238 -17.02 11.55 -1.42
CA VAL A 238 -18.44 11.92 -1.35
C VAL A 238 -19.22 11.29 -2.52
N PRO A 239 -20.53 10.97 -2.34
CA PRO A 239 -21.38 10.50 -3.42
C PRO A 239 -21.91 11.68 -4.27
N ASN A 240 -22.06 11.43 -5.58
CA ASN A 240 -22.77 12.27 -6.53
C ASN A 240 -23.93 11.46 -7.16
N PRO A 241 -25.16 11.61 -6.64
CA PRO A 241 -26.33 10.89 -7.14
C PRO A 241 -26.71 11.22 -8.58
N ALA A 242 -26.39 12.43 -9.07
CA ALA A 242 -26.73 12.86 -10.43
C ALA A 242 -25.91 12.13 -11.51
N THR A 243 -24.72 11.63 -11.17
CA THR A 243 -23.85 10.85 -12.06
C THR A 243 -23.73 9.37 -11.68
N LEU A 244 -24.35 8.97 -10.56
CA LEU A 244 -24.26 7.64 -9.96
C LEU A 244 -22.78 7.22 -9.72
N THR A 245 -22.01 8.14 -9.15
CA THR A 245 -20.56 7.97 -8.89
C THR A 245 -20.17 8.59 -7.55
N TYR A 246 -18.94 8.33 -7.10
CA TYR A 246 -18.28 8.98 -5.98
C TYR A 246 -17.04 9.72 -6.49
N SER A 247 -16.60 10.77 -5.80
CA SER A 247 -15.33 11.43 -6.05
C SER A 247 -14.75 12.05 -4.78
N TYR A 248 -13.47 12.43 -4.80
CA TYR A 248 -12.87 13.20 -3.71
C TYR A 248 -13.22 14.68 -3.87
N LEU A 249 -13.52 15.36 -2.76
CA LEU A 249 -13.73 16.83 -2.76
C LEU A 249 -12.46 17.58 -3.17
N GLU A 250 -11.30 17.07 -2.79
CA GLU A 250 -9.99 17.68 -3.05
C GLU A 250 -9.47 17.36 -4.46
N HIS A 251 -9.99 16.29 -5.07
CA HIS A 251 -9.55 15.73 -6.35
C HIS A 251 -10.76 15.19 -7.14
N PRO A 252 -11.64 16.08 -7.67
CA PRO A 252 -12.90 15.69 -8.30
C PRO A 252 -12.73 14.89 -9.60
N GLU A 253 -11.54 14.86 -10.19
CA GLU A 253 -11.22 14.02 -11.35
C GLU A 253 -11.05 12.53 -10.99
N LYS A 254 -10.97 12.20 -9.69
CA LYS A 254 -10.89 10.83 -9.16
C LYS A 254 -12.29 10.22 -8.99
N VAL A 255 -12.95 9.92 -10.12
CA VAL A 255 -14.36 9.48 -10.16
C VAL A 255 -14.51 7.95 -10.16
N TRP A 256 -15.16 7.41 -9.13
CA TRP A 256 -15.44 5.98 -8.90
C TRP A 256 -16.93 5.66 -9.12
N ARG A 257 -17.30 4.46 -9.58
CA ARG A 257 -18.70 4.01 -9.64
C ARG A 257 -19.24 3.70 -8.24
N THR A 258 -18.42 3.03 -7.43
CA THR A 258 -18.74 2.60 -6.07
C THR A 258 -17.46 2.21 -5.33
N TYR A 259 -17.60 1.85 -4.06
CA TYR A 259 -16.56 1.26 -3.25
C TYR A 259 -17.05 -0.04 -2.59
N PHE A 260 -16.13 -0.90 -2.17
CA PHE A 260 -16.42 -2.00 -1.24
C PHE A 260 -15.45 -1.94 -0.06
N VAL A 261 -15.89 -2.44 1.10
CA VAL A 261 -15.07 -2.53 2.32
C VAL A 261 -14.32 -3.86 2.32
N ASP A 262 -13.01 -3.81 2.50
CA ASP A 262 -12.19 -5.02 2.57
C ASP A 262 -12.23 -5.64 3.98
N THR A 263 -13.25 -6.45 4.21
CA THR A 263 -13.41 -7.25 5.43
C THR A 263 -12.49 -8.48 5.50
N ARG A 264 -11.68 -8.72 4.46
CA ARG A 264 -10.76 -9.87 4.35
C ARG A 264 -9.30 -9.52 4.65
N TYR A 265 -8.92 -8.23 4.65
CA TYR A 265 -7.64 -7.78 5.18
C TYR A 265 -7.29 -8.44 6.53
N ARG A 266 -6.09 -8.99 6.63
CA ARG A 266 -5.53 -9.53 7.89
C ARG A 266 -4.16 -8.89 8.14
N PRO A 267 -3.88 -8.39 9.35
CA PRO A 267 -2.55 -7.88 9.69
C PRO A 267 -1.46 -8.95 9.53
N ARG A 268 -0.43 -8.60 8.77
CA ARG A 268 0.87 -9.28 8.76
C ARG A 268 1.81 -8.50 9.68
N ASN A 269 2.74 -9.18 10.36
CA ASN A 269 3.81 -8.48 11.09
C ASN A 269 4.85 -7.96 10.08
N PRO A 270 5.05 -6.64 9.90
CA PRO A 270 6.00 -6.13 8.91
C PRO A 270 7.44 -6.29 9.41
N PRO A 271 8.39 -6.66 8.54
CA PRO A 271 9.81 -6.69 8.91
C PRO A 271 10.31 -5.28 9.23
N ALA A 272 11.39 -5.18 9.99
CA ALA A 272 12.03 -3.89 10.21
C ALA A 272 12.72 -3.43 8.92
N PHE A 273 12.23 -2.35 8.31
CA PHE A 273 12.95 -1.62 7.28
C PHE A 273 13.79 -0.54 7.96
N PRO A 274 15.13 -0.55 7.84
CA PRO A 274 15.96 0.52 8.40
C PRO A 274 15.60 1.86 7.76
N ASN A 275 15.34 2.86 8.59
CA ASN A 275 15.22 4.24 8.12
C ASN A 275 16.57 4.74 7.58
N PRO A 276 16.60 5.64 6.58
CA PRO A 276 17.79 6.37 6.23
C PRO A 276 18.44 7.02 7.47
N PRO A 277 19.77 7.02 7.60
CA PRO A 277 20.44 7.64 8.73
C PRO A 277 20.12 9.14 8.80
N ALA A 278 20.06 9.69 10.03
CA ALA A 278 19.86 11.13 10.22
C ALA A 278 21.05 11.94 9.68
N ALA A 279 20.76 13.04 8.99
CA ALA A 279 21.77 13.92 8.39
C ALA A 279 22.59 14.62 9.50
N PRO A 280 23.94 14.48 9.54
CA PRO A 280 24.73 15.05 10.65
C PRO A 280 24.79 16.59 10.64
N ALA A 281 24.99 17.17 9.46
CA ALA A 281 25.07 18.61 9.21
C ALA A 281 24.79 18.93 7.72
N PRO A 282 24.40 20.16 7.35
CA PRO A 282 24.09 20.53 5.96
C PRO A 282 25.26 20.36 4.96
N THR A 283 26.51 20.38 5.45
CA THR A 283 27.72 20.19 4.64
C THR A 283 28.16 18.73 4.53
N THR A 284 27.53 17.82 5.28
CA THR A 284 27.88 16.38 5.32
C THR A 284 26.81 15.53 4.65
N VAL A 285 27.26 14.55 3.88
CA VAL A 285 26.42 13.54 3.24
C VAL A 285 26.62 12.21 3.98
N ASN A 286 25.51 11.54 4.27
CA ASN A 286 25.45 10.21 4.91
C ASN A 286 24.73 9.16 4.04
N GLU A 287 24.11 9.60 2.95
CA GLU A 287 23.36 8.79 1.99
C GLU A 287 23.41 9.52 0.64
N LEU A 288 23.57 8.78 -0.46
CA LEU A 288 23.30 9.27 -1.81
C LEU A 288 22.02 8.68 -2.35
N ILE A 289 21.24 9.51 -3.03
CA ILE A 289 20.05 9.14 -3.77
C ILE A 289 20.38 9.27 -5.26
N LEU A 290 20.23 8.17 -5.98
CA LEU A 290 20.42 8.09 -7.43
C LEU A 290 19.05 7.94 -8.07
N ASP A 291 18.64 8.90 -8.90
CA ASP A 291 17.51 8.74 -9.81
C ASP A 291 18.07 8.29 -11.17
N LEU A 292 17.71 7.08 -11.61
CA LEU A 292 18.18 6.47 -12.86
C LEU A 292 16.99 6.24 -13.80
N ALA A 293 16.90 6.98 -14.90
CA ALA A 293 15.86 6.76 -15.91
C ALA A 293 16.35 5.80 -16.99
N THR A 294 15.64 4.69 -17.16
CA THR A 294 15.87 3.73 -18.24
C THR A 294 15.15 4.21 -19.50
N GLY A 295 15.85 4.19 -20.63
CA GLY A 295 15.33 4.57 -21.95
C GLY A 295 14.61 3.43 -22.66
N ALA A 296 14.81 3.34 -23.98
CA ALA A 296 14.14 2.37 -24.85
C ALA A 296 14.50 0.89 -24.58
N ASP A 297 15.74 0.60 -24.18
CA ASP A 297 16.27 -0.75 -23.94
C ASP A 297 16.44 -0.95 -22.43
N ASP A 298 15.80 -1.98 -21.89
CA ASP A 298 15.62 -2.15 -20.44
C ASP A 298 16.83 -2.79 -19.73
N LEU A 299 16.82 -2.80 -18.39
CA LEU A 299 17.76 -3.64 -17.62
C LEU A 299 16.98 -4.88 -17.19
N ARG A 300 17.28 -6.05 -17.75
CA ARG A 300 16.50 -7.29 -17.58
C ARG A 300 16.53 -7.84 -16.16
N GLY A 301 17.66 -7.72 -15.46
CA GLY A 301 17.89 -8.31 -14.15
C GLY A 301 18.38 -9.75 -14.25
N GLY A 302 18.10 -10.56 -13.23
CA GLY A 302 18.63 -11.93 -13.12
C GLY A 302 20.15 -11.93 -13.01
N THR A 303 20.84 -12.34 -14.09
CA THR A 303 22.30 -12.29 -14.24
C THR A 303 22.83 -10.93 -14.68
N ASP A 304 22.01 -10.15 -15.37
CA ASP A 304 22.37 -8.89 -16.02
C ASP A 304 21.97 -7.72 -15.12
N ASN A 305 22.97 -7.16 -14.45
CA ASN A 305 22.81 -6.24 -13.33
C ASN A 305 23.76 -5.06 -13.43
N VAL A 306 23.42 -3.95 -12.76
CA VAL A 306 24.30 -2.79 -12.59
C VAL A 306 24.84 -2.73 -11.16
N ASN A 307 26.13 -2.42 -11.02
CA ASN A 307 26.82 -2.14 -9.77
C ASN A 307 27.13 -0.65 -9.69
N ALA A 308 27.31 -0.11 -8.49
CA ALA A 308 27.77 1.25 -8.27
C ALA A 308 29.03 1.28 -7.39
N THR A 309 29.98 2.16 -7.67
CA THR A 309 31.11 2.46 -6.78
C THR A 309 31.22 3.96 -6.59
N ILE A 310 31.14 4.42 -5.34
CA ILE A 310 31.24 5.83 -4.97
C ILE A 310 32.66 6.12 -4.46
N HIS A 311 33.34 7.08 -5.07
CA HIS A 311 34.67 7.53 -4.69
C HIS A 311 34.58 8.74 -3.75
N ILE A 312 35.29 8.65 -2.63
CA ILE A 312 35.23 9.63 -1.52
C ILE A 312 36.65 9.98 -1.09
N GLY A 313 37.03 11.26 -1.21
CA GLY A 313 38.35 11.76 -0.80
C GLY A 313 38.62 11.50 0.68
N GLY A 314 39.72 10.79 0.97
CA GLY A 314 40.12 10.42 2.33
C GLY A 314 39.39 9.19 2.91
N GLN A 315 38.58 8.48 2.12
CA GLN A 315 37.93 7.22 2.55
C GLN A 315 38.08 6.11 1.49
N PRO A 316 37.99 4.82 1.85
CA PRO A 316 37.84 3.75 0.87
C PRO A 316 36.56 3.94 0.03
N PRO A 317 36.56 3.57 -1.27
CA PRO A 317 35.36 3.63 -2.10
C PRO A 317 34.22 2.77 -1.55
N VAL A 318 32.98 3.24 -1.72
CA VAL A 318 31.77 2.50 -1.32
C VAL A 318 31.26 1.73 -2.52
N SER A 319 31.56 0.43 -2.57
CA SER A 319 31.09 -0.49 -3.59
C SER A 319 29.72 -1.08 -3.23
N VAL A 320 28.77 -0.98 -4.15
CA VAL A 320 27.40 -1.49 -4.07
C VAL A 320 27.16 -2.46 -5.23
N PRO A 321 27.44 -3.77 -5.03
CA PRO A 321 27.16 -4.78 -6.04
C PRO A 321 25.65 -4.98 -6.22
N ASN A 322 25.21 -5.29 -7.44
CA ASN A 322 23.83 -5.60 -7.80
C ASN A 322 22.80 -4.59 -7.25
N LEU A 323 22.94 -3.34 -7.70
CA LEU A 323 22.14 -2.18 -7.30
C LEU A 323 20.64 -2.37 -7.59
N ASN A 324 20.31 -3.04 -8.70
CA ASN A 324 18.95 -3.44 -9.10
C ASN A 324 18.47 -4.74 -8.42
N ARG A 325 19.33 -5.43 -7.66
CA ARG A 325 19.02 -6.64 -6.86
C ARG A 325 18.42 -7.80 -7.68
N GLY A 326 18.87 -7.98 -8.92
CA GLY A 326 18.32 -8.97 -9.85
C GLY A 326 16.93 -8.62 -10.41
N ALA A 327 16.34 -7.48 -10.03
CA ALA A 327 15.06 -7.03 -10.57
C ALA A 327 15.24 -6.32 -11.91
N ARG A 328 14.22 -6.45 -12.77
CA ARG A 328 14.08 -5.72 -14.03
C ARG A 328 13.84 -4.24 -13.77
N TRP A 329 14.55 -3.36 -14.46
CA TRP A 329 14.20 -1.93 -14.57
C TRP A 329 13.68 -1.68 -15.98
N ILE A 330 12.35 -1.65 -16.11
CA ILE A 330 11.63 -1.56 -17.38
C ILE A 330 11.92 -0.27 -18.17
N GLY A 331 11.85 -0.36 -19.50
CA GLY A 331 12.04 0.77 -20.40
C GLY A 331 11.09 1.95 -20.15
N TRP A 332 11.60 3.16 -20.34
CA TRP A 332 10.95 4.46 -20.12
C TRP A 332 10.55 4.79 -18.67
N HIS A 333 11.31 4.29 -17.68
CA HIS A 333 10.98 4.46 -16.26
C HIS A 333 12.17 4.83 -15.38
N THR A 334 11.90 5.66 -14.36
CA THR A 334 12.88 6.08 -13.36
C THR A 334 12.85 5.19 -12.12
N GLN A 335 14.03 4.77 -11.67
CA GLN A 335 14.25 4.05 -10.41
C GLN A 335 15.05 4.95 -9.47
N THR A 336 14.52 5.18 -8.26
CA THR A 336 15.23 5.95 -7.23
C THR A 336 15.89 5.02 -6.23
N VAL A 337 17.21 4.83 -6.33
CA VAL A 337 17.98 3.97 -5.44
C VAL A 337 18.69 4.81 -4.38
N ARG A 338 18.54 4.43 -3.12
CA ARG A 338 19.25 5.05 -1.98
C ARG A 338 20.45 4.19 -1.59
N ILE A 339 21.58 4.85 -1.32
CA ILE A 339 22.86 4.25 -0.93
C ILE A 339 23.36 4.95 0.35
N PRO A 340 23.14 4.36 1.54
CA PRO A 340 23.78 4.83 2.76
C PRO A 340 25.31 4.74 2.66
N LEU A 341 26.00 5.76 3.16
CA LEU A 341 27.47 5.77 3.26
C LEU A 341 27.89 5.14 4.60
N PRO A 342 28.86 4.19 4.65
CA PRO A 342 29.30 3.55 5.89
C PRO A 342 29.84 4.51 6.95
N ARG A 343 30.31 5.68 6.53
CA ARG A 343 30.62 6.85 7.35
C ARG A 343 30.16 8.10 6.60
N PRO A 344 29.68 9.15 7.29
CA PRO A 344 29.45 10.43 6.64
C PRO A 344 30.73 10.99 5.99
N ALA A 345 30.55 11.79 4.94
CA ALA A 345 31.61 12.50 4.24
C ALA A 345 31.21 13.97 4.07
N LEU A 346 32.18 14.88 3.93
CA LEU A 346 31.88 16.23 3.45
C LEU A 346 31.38 16.15 2.00
N ALA A 347 30.43 17.01 1.63
CA ALA A 347 29.91 17.07 0.26
C ALA A 347 31.02 17.30 -0.79
N THR A 348 32.09 18.00 -0.42
CA THR A 348 33.28 18.25 -1.25
C THR A 348 34.26 17.07 -1.35
N GLN A 349 34.09 16.01 -0.57
CA GLN A 349 34.89 14.78 -0.68
C GLN A 349 34.31 13.80 -1.70
N LEU A 350 33.03 13.92 -2.07
CA LEU A 350 32.41 13.07 -3.09
C LEU A 350 32.96 13.45 -4.47
N SER A 351 33.76 12.57 -5.09
CA SER A 351 34.53 12.90 -6.30
C SER A 351 34.06 12.16 -7.56
N GLY A 352 33.43 10.99 -7.41
CA GLY A 352 32.97 10.21 -8.55
C GLY A 352 31.98 9.11 -8.18
N LEU A 353 31.08 8.80 -9.11
CA LEU A 353 30.26 7.60 -9.13
C LEU A 353 30.59 6.82 -10.40
N VAL A 354 31.02 5.57 -10.26
CA VAL A 354 31.14 4.64 -11.39
C VAL A 354 29.95 3.70 -11.35
N LEU A 355 29.20 3.61 -12.45
CA LEU A 355 28.25 2.53 -12.70
C LEU A 355 28.94 1.47 -13.57
N SER A 356 28.78 0.18 -13.25
CA SER A 356 29.37 -0.91 -14.05
C SER A 356 28.44 -2.12 -14.18
N THR A 357 28.27 -2.64 -15.39
CA THR A 357 27.33 -3.75 -15.67
C THR A 357 28.01 -5.13 -15.70
N THR A 358 27.24 -6.17 -15.38
CA THR A 358 27.68 -7.58 -15.44
C THR A 358 27.46 -8.25 -16.80
N PHE A 359 27.01 -7.48 -17.81
CA PHE A 359 26.44 -8.02 -19.05
C PHE A 359 27.39 -8.92 -19.83
N GLY A 360 26.88 -10.08 -20.27
CA GLY A 360 27.68 -11.10 -20.97
C GLY A 360 28.00 -10.75 -22.43
N GLY A 361 27.14 -9.98 -23.09
CA GLY A 361 27.16 -9.78 -24.55
C GLY A 361 26.66 -11.01 -25.34
N GLY A 362 26.81 -10.97 -26.67
CA GLY A 362 26.41 -12.06 -27.57
C GLY A 362 24.90 -12.37 -27.60
N LEU A 363 24.54 -13.56 -28.10
CA LEU A 363 23.15 -13.99 -28.36
C LEU A 363 22.27 -14.23 -27.11
N GLY A 364 22.75 -13.90 -25.91
CA GLY A 364 21.98 -14.01 -24.67
C GLY A 364 22.18 -12.87 -23.67
N GLY A 365 23.20 -12.01 -23.86
CA GLY A 365 23.49 -10.89 -22.95
C GLY A 365 22.48 -9.75 -23.04
N ASP A 366 22.48 -8.90 -22.02
CA ASP A 366 21.67 -7.68 -21.99
C ASP A 366 22.38 -6.45 -22.55
N ASN A 367 21.58 -5.43 -22.91
CA ASN A 367 22.04 -4.07 -23.20
C ASN A 367 21.04 -3.10 -22.56
N TRP A 368 21.52 -2.08 -21.85
CA TRP A 368 20.67 -1.16 -21.10
C TRP A 368 20.90 0.28 -21.54
N ASN A 369 19.83 0.99 -21.87
CA ASN A 369 19.86 2.42 -22.12
C ASN A 369 19.59 3.17 -20.81
N LEU A 370 20.61 3.84 -20.27
CA LEU A 370 20.44 4.82 -19.20
C LEU A 370 20.27 6.19 -19.86
N ASP A 371 19.08 6.77 -19.76
CA ASP A 371 18.70 8.05 -20.42
C ASP A 371 18.88 9.25 -19.48
N LEU A 372 18.78 9.07 -18.16
CA LEU A 372 19.11 10.09 -17.16
C LEU A 372 19.78 9.47 -15.94
N LEU A 373 20.80 10.15 -15.43
CA LEU A 373 21.37 9.91 -14.10
C LEU A 373 21.43 11.24 -13.34
N ARG A 374 20.70 11.30 -12.22
CA ARG A 374 20.83 12.35 -11.20
C ARG A 374 21.35 11.73 -9.91
N VAL A 375 22.40 12.31 -9.34
CA VAL A 375 22.99 11.94 -8.05
C VAL A 375 22.80 13.11 -7.09
N ARG A 376 22.15 12.90 -5.95
CA ARG A 376 21.83 13.95 -4.98
C ARG A 376 21.91 13.46 -3.53
N SER A 377 22.04 14.38 -2.58
CA SER A 377 21.82 14.08 -1.16
C SER A 377 20.32 14.15 -0.79
N PRO A 378 19.92 13.62 0.39
CA PRO A 378 18.58 13.82 0.93
C PRO A 378 18.22 15.29 1.20
N GLN A 379 19.22 16.18 1.33
CA GLN A 379 19.04 17.63 1.50
C GLN A 379 18.84 18.36 0.17
N GLY A 380 18.78 17.64 -0.95
CA GLY A 380 18.53 18.21 -2.28
C GLY A 380 19.77 18.76 -3.00
N ARG A 381 20.98 18.71 -2.42
CA ARG A 381 22.22 19.02 -3.17
C ARG A 381 22.41 17.98 -4.27
N ILE A 382 22.38 18.43 -5.52
CA ILE A 382 22.76 17.63 -6.69
C ILE A 382 24.28 17.64 -6.78
N PHE A 383 24.86 16.48 -7.08
CA PHE A 383 26.31 16.27 -7.32
C PHE A 383 26.63 15.96 -8.78
N PHE A 384 25.65 15.42 -9.50
CA PHE A 384 25.72 15.14 -10.92
C PHE A 384 24.30 15.08 -11.47
N GLU A 385 24.07 15.68 -12.62
CA GLU A 385 22.83 15.53 -13.37
C GLU A 385 23.16 15.61 -14.86
N ARG A 386 22.84 14.55 -15.60
CA ARG A 386 22.88 14.54 -17.06
C ARG A 386 21.77 13.66 -17.61
N SER A 387 21.36 13.96 -18.84
CA SER A 387 20.45 13.15 -19.63
C SER A 387 20.92 13.03 -21.09
N GLY A 388 20.28 12.14 -21.83
CA GLY A 388 20.47 11.86 -23.26
C GLY A 388 19.49 10.80 -23.73
N SER A 389 19.58 10.38 -24.99
CA SER A 389 18.73 9.32 -25.55
C SER A 389 19.54 8.30 -26.34
N PRO A 390 20.40 7.50 -25.67
CA PRO A 390 20.64 7.47 -24.22
C PRO A 390 21.75 8.43 -23.76
N LEU A 391 21.88 8.64 -22.45
CA LEU A 391 23.07 9.24 -21.83
C LEU A 391 24.26 8.28 -21.93
N VAL A 392 24.01 6.98 -21.72
CA VAL A 392 24.94 5.89 -22.01
C VAL A 392 24.18 4.61 -22.35
N ARG A 393 24.61 3.93 -23.42
CA ARG A 393 24.18 2.57 -23.74
C ARG A 393 25.20 1.59 -23.17
N PHE A 394 24.83 0.84 -22.14
CA PHE A 394 25.65 -0.25 -21.63
C PHE A 394 25.47 -1.49 -22.51
N THR A 395 26.58 -2.19 -22.79
CA THR A 395 26.61 -3.42 -23.59
C THR A 395 27.59 -4.42 -22.98
N GLY A 396 27.75 -5.60 -23.59
CA GLY A 396 28.82 -6.54 -23.25
C GLY A 396 30.24 -5.98 -23.41
N ASP A 397 30.42 -4.91 -24.20
CA ASP A 397 31.72 -4.26 -24.43
C ASP A 397 31.83 -2.93 -23.68
N ASN A 398 30.76 -2.12 -23.67
CA ASN A 398 30.70 -0.86 -22.95
C ASN A 398 30.08 -1.05 -21.56
N ARG A 399 30.90 -1.44 -20.57
CA ARG A 399 30.44 -1.77 -19.21
C ARG A 399 30.52 -0.63 -18.18
N PRO A 400 31.54 0.25 -18.15
CA PRO A 400 31.66 1.29 -17.12
C PRO A 400 31.19 2.68 -17.60
N PHE A 401 30.47 3.40 -16.74
CA PHE A 401 30.16 4.83 -16.91
C PHE A 401 30.60 5.61 -15.67
N THR A 402 31.39 6.66 -15.87
CA THR A 402 31.93 7.49 -14.77
C THR A 402 31.27 8.87 -14.74
N ALA A 403 30.51 9.13 -13.69
CA ALA A 403 29.94 10.43 -13.35
C ALA A 403 30.85 11.16 -12.34
N PRO A 404 31.58 12.22 -12.74
CA PRO A 404 32.32 13.06 -11.78
C PRO A 404 31.34 13.82 -10.89
N LEU A 405 31.49 13.70 -9.57
CA LEU A 405 30.63 14.35 -8.58
C LEU A 405 31.24 15.71 -8.18
N ARG A 406 30.40 16.74 -8.03
CA ARG A 406 30.82 18.13 -7.73
C ARG A 406 29.86 18.84 -6.78
#